data_AF-A0AAD5PPC9-F1
#
_entry.id   AF-A0AAD5PPC9-F1
#
_cell.length_a   1.000
_cell.length_b   1.000
_cell.length_c   1.000
_cell.angle_alpha   90.00
_cell.angle_beta   90.00
_cell.angle_gamma   90.00
#
_symmetry.space_group_name_H-M   'P 1'
#
loop_
_entity.id
_entity.type
_entity.pdbx_description
1 polymer ?
#
loop_
_entity_poly.entity_id
_entity_poly.type
_entity_poly.pdbx_seq_one_letter_code
_entity_poly.pdbx_strand_id
1 'polypeptide(L)'
;MILLVSKSLYGDAVIASDSDLNDFVAVVDSTEKTKSTSSESCGGSTFKAAKSYSSQRKNLDETGVVMGCCRHGVVQRAVNMFHGETFRHTNFIHKHMAEKNVKFISSDVMCQLR
;
A
#
# COMPACT_ATOMS: atom_id res chain seq x y z
N MET A 1 -7.50 -20.86 26.32
CA MET A 1 -6.38 -21.02 25.37
C MET A 1 -5.86 -19.63 25.08
N ILE A 2 -4.82 -19.21 25.80
CA ILE A 2 -4.23 -17.87 25.63
C ILE A 2 -3.39 -17.95 24.36
N LEU A 3 -3.92 -17.41 23.25
CA LEU A 3 -3.10 -17.10 22.09
C LEU A 3 -2.08 -16.07 22.55
N LEU A 4 -0.88 -16.52 22.89
CA LEU A 4 0.28 -15.66 22.98
C LEU A 4 0.42 -15.05 21.59
N VAL A 5 -0.07 -13.81 21.42
CA VAL A 5 0.25 -13.00 20.24
C VAL A 5 1.75 -12.82 20.29
N SER A 6 2.46 -13.71 19.59
CA SER A 6 3.91 -13.67 19.51
C SER A 6 4.26 -12.37 18.81
N LYS A 7 4.69 -11.38 19.59
CA LYS A 7 5.24 -10.14 19.04
C LYS A 7 6.38 -10.53 18.11
N SER A 8 6.34 -10.02 16.88
CA SER A 8 7.43 -10.20 15.93
C SER A 8 8.72 -9.68 16.55
N LEU A 9 9.86 -10.31 16.21
CA LEU A 9 11.18 -9.96 16.76
C LEU A 9 11.51 -8.48 16.59
N TYR A 10 11.04 -7.86 15.51
CA TYR A 10 11.29 -6.47 15.16
C TYR A 10 10.08 -5.55 15.38
N GLY A 11 8.96 -6.06 15.92
CA GLY A 11 7.70 -5.31 16.01
C GLY A 11 7.32 -4.70 14.66
N ASP A 12 6.98 -3.42 14.69
CA ASP A 12 6.57 -2.64 13.51
C ASP A 12 7.71 -1.78 12.91
N ALA A 13 8.97 -2.14 13.21
CA ALA A 13 10.13 -1.35 12.80
C ALA A 13 10.31 -1.31 11.28
N VAL A 14 10.07 -2.44 10.61
CA VAL A 14 10.21 -2.58 9.15
C VAL A 14 8.84 -2.67 8.50
N ILE A 15 8.01 -3.64 8.92
CA ILE A 15 6.63 -3.78 8.46
C ILE A 15 5.76 -2.89 9.35
N ALA A 16 5.08 -1.92 8.75
CA ALA A 16 4.19 -1.02 9.49
C ALA A 16 2.95 -1.78 10.00
N SER A 17 2.37 -1.29 11.09
CA SER A 17 1.09 -1.80 11.55
C SER A 17 -0.02 -1.50 10.53
N ASP A 18 -1.03 -2.37 10.46
CA ASP A 18 -2.18 -2.14 9.58
C ASP A 18 -2.97 -0.90 9.98
N SER A 19 -2.99 -0.55 11.28
CA SER A 19 -3.58 0.69 11.78
C SER A 19 -2.91 1.92 11.17
N ASP A 20 -1.58 1.97 11.11
CA ASP A 20 -0.86 3.12 10.54
C ASP A 20 -1.20 3.31 9.06
N LEU A 21 -1.29 2.21 8.31
CA LEU A 21 -1.67 2.25 6.90
C LEU A 21 -3.11 2.74 6.75
N ASN A 22 -4.04 2.21 7.55
CA ASN A 22 -5.46 2.58 7.48
C ASN A 22 -5.69 4.06 7.81
N ASP A 23 -5.00 4.59 8.81
CA ASP A 23 -5.06 6.00 9.18
C ASP A 23 -4.52 6.88 8.05
N PHE A 24 -3.40 6.51 7.45
CA PHE A 24 -2.87 7.21 6.28
C PHE A 24 -3.83 7.16 5.08
N VAL A 25 -4.41 6.00 4.82
CA VAL A 25 -5.39 5.80 3.75
C VAL A 25 -6.59 6.70 3.94
N ALA A 26 -7.11 6.82 5.16
CA ALA A 26 -8.23 7.71 5.48
C ALA A 26 -7.89 9.18 5.18
N VAL A 27 -6.66 9.62 5.47
CA VAL A 27 -6.17 10.97 5.14
C VAL A 27 -6.11 11.17 3.63
N VAL A 28 -5.50 10.25 2.89
CA VAL A 28 -5.40 10.33 1.42
C VAL A 28 -6.79 10.40 0.79
N ASP A 29 -7.72 9.53 1.21
CA ASP A 29 -9.08 9.49 0.68
C ASP A 29 -9.91 10.73 1.00
N SER A 30 -9.64 11.35 2.16
CA SER A 30 -10.28 12.61 2.52
C SER A 30 -9.80 13.78 1.67
N THR A 31 -8.55 13.72 1.19
CA THR A 31 -7.88 14.75 0.39
C THR A 31 -8.22 14.61 -1.10
N GLU A 32 -8.30 13.38 -1.59
CA GLU A 32 -8.65 13.01 -2.98
C GLU A 32 -10.16 13.12 -3.28
N LYS A 33 -10.89 14.02 -2.62
CA LYS A 33 -12.30 14.33 -2.96
C LYS A 33 -12.40 15.17 -4.23
N THR A 34 -11.67 14.83 -5.28
CA THR A 34 -12.02 15.29 -6.63
C THR A 34 -13.18 14.41 -7.07
N LYS A 35 -14.41 14.86 -6.80
CA LYS A 35 -15.59 14.35 -7.50
C LYS A 35 -15.30 14.51 -9.00
N SER A 36 -14.96 13.43 -9.69
CA SER A 36 -15.04 13.39 -11.15
C SER A 36 -16.51 13.55 -11.52
N THR A 37 -16.97 14.80 -11.63
CA THR A 37 -18.35 15.15 -11.96
C THR A 37 -18.58 15.14 -13.48
N SER A 38 -17.59 14.69 -14.23
CA SER A 38 -17.68 14.51 -15.68
C SER A 38 -16.93 13.25 -16.04
N SER A 39 -17.55 12.43 -16.88
CA SER A 39 -16.85 11.42 -17.66
C SER A 39 -15.79 12.13 -18.51
N GLU A 40 -14.57 12.25 -18.00
CA GLU A 40 -13.47 12.82 -18.77
C GLU A 40 -13.08 11.82 -19.86
N SER A 41 -13.52 12.10 -21.09
CA SER A 41 -13.14 11.35 -22.28
C SER A 41 -11.84 11.94 -22.83
N CYS A 42 -10.75 11.18 -22.76
CA CYS A 42 -9.55 11.48 -23.52
C CYS A 42 -9.80 11.02 -24.97
N GLY A 43 -10.20 11.94 -25.85
CA GLY A 43 -10.39 11.70 -27.28
C GLY A 43 -11.48 10.68 -27.61
N GLY A 44 -12.73 11.12 -27.77
CA GLY A 44 -13.86 10.34 -28.36
C GLY A 44 -14.25 9.03 -27.67
N SER A 45 -13.47 8.54 -26.72
CA SER A 45 -13.59 7.24 -26.08
C SER A 45 -13.71 7.42 -24.57
N THR A 46 -14.71 6.77 -23.98
CA THR A 46 -14.98 6.86 -22.55
C THR A 46 -14.17 5.79 -21.83
N PHE A 47 -12.93 6.11 -21.48
CA PHE A 47 -12.13 5.22 -20.62
C PHE A 47 -12.60 5.39 -19.18
N LYS A 48 -13.15 4.32 -18.60
CA LYS A 48 -13.30 4.25 -17.14
C LYS A 48 -11.94 3.89 -16.55
N ALA A 49 -11.45 4.72 -15.63
CA ALA A 49 -10.28 4.36 -14.83
C ALA A 49 -10.49 2.98 -14.18
N ALA A 50 -9.46 2.14 -14.21
CA ALA A 50 -9.50 0.84 -13.58
C ALA A 50 -9.76 1.01 -12.07
N LYS A 51 -10.67 0.21 -11.51
CA LYS A 51 -10.95 0.24 -10.07
C LYS A 51 -9.70 -0.18 -9.31
N SER A 52 -9.35 0.58 -8.27
CA SER A 52 -8.19 0.31 -7.41
C SER A 52 -8.30 -1.04 -6.67
N TYR A 53 -9.51 -1.58 -6.54
CA TYR A 53 -9.77 -2.87 -5.91
C TYR A 53 -10.60 -3.77 -6.83
N SER A 54 -10.18 -5.03 -7.00
CA SER A 54 -11.01 -6.05 -7.62
C SER A 54 -12.08 -6.53 -6.64
N SER A 55 -13.34 -6.54 -7.06
CA SER A 55 -14.46 -7.06 -6.25
C SER A 55 -14.32 -8.55 -5.91
N GLN A 56 -13.52 -9.30 -6.67
CA GLN A 56 -13.30 -10.74 -6.44
C GLN A 56 -12.37 -11.04 -5.27
N ARG A 57 -11.58 -10.07 -4.77
CA ARG A 57 -10.55 -10.31 -3.75
C ARG A 57 -10.90 -9.82 -2.36
N LYS A 58 -12.17 -9.43 -2.09
CA LYS A 58 -12.57 -8.76 -0.85
C LYS A 58 -12.29 -9.53 0.45
N ASN A 59 -12.24 -10.87 0.41
CA ASN A 59 -12.09 -11.74 1.59
C ASN A 59 -10.80 -12.57 1.52
N LEU A 60 -9.68 -11.98 1.11
CA LEU A 60 -8.39 -12.67 1.12
C LEU A 60 -7.62 -12.35 2.40
N ASP A 61 -7.00 -13.37 2.96
CA ASP A 61 -5.88 -13.21 3.91
C ASP A 61 -4.72 -12.47 3.23
N GLU A 62 -3.80 -11.90 4.02
CA GLU A 62 -2.62 -11.15 3.56
C GLU A 62 -2.05 -11.73 2.27
N THR A 63 -2.29 -11.08 1.13
CA THR A 63 -1.88 -11.57 -0.18
C THR A 63 -0.41 -11.33 -0.47
N GLY A 64 0.26 -10.58 0.39
CA GLY A 64 1.67 -10.26 0.28
C GLY A 64 2.06 -9.04 1.09
N VAL A 65 3.25 -8.54 0.80
CA VAL A 65 3.82 -7.34 1.40
C VAL A 65 4.37 -6.43 0.30
N VAL A 66 4.07 -5.14 0.38
CA VAL A 66 4.69 -4.11 -0.46
C VAL A 66 5.85 -3.51 0.33
N MET A 67 7.03 -3.42 -0.28
CA MET A 67 8.25 -3.00 0.41
C MET A 67 8.96 -1.90 -0.36
N GLY A 68 9.55 -0.96 0.36
CA GLY A 68 10.50 0.01 -0.15
C GLY A 68 11.90 -0.29 0.38
N CYS A 69 12.87 -0.39 -0.52
CA CYS A 69 14.27 -0.65 -0.22
C CYS A 69 15.21 0.38 -0.87
N CYS A 70 16.42 0.47 -0.33
CA CYS A 70 17.51 1.18 -0.99
C CYS A 70 18.13 0.31 -2.09
N ARG A 71 19.01 0.88 -2.92
CA ARG A 71 19.71 0.14 -4.00
C ARG A 71 20.53 -1.06 -3.52
N HIS A 72 20.85 -1.14 -2.23
CA HIS A 72 21.54 -2.28 -1.63
C HIS A 72 20.60 -3.44 -1.25
N GLY A 73 19.29 -3.32 -1.52
CA GLY A 73 18.29 -4.32 -1.16
C GLY A 73 17.85 -4.30 0.30
N VAL A 74 18.30 -3.32 1.10
CA VAL A 74 17.88 -3.20 2.50
C VAL A 74 16.50 -2.56 2.58
N VAL A 75 15.52 -3.33 3.05
CA VAL A 75 14.14 -2.88 3.25
C VAL A 75 14.09 -1.83 4.37
N GLN A 76 13.52 -0.66 4.06
CA GLN A 76 13.40 0.48 4.98
C GLN A 76 12.00 0.66 5.54
N ARG A 77 10.99 0.19 4.80
CA ARG A 77 9.58 0.19 5.19
C ARG A 77 8.83 -0.83 4.34
N ALA A 78 7.87 -1.48 4.96
CA ALA A 78 7.01 -2.46 4.34
C ALA A 78 5.59 -2.31 4.88
N VAL A 79 4.60 -2.75 4.11
CA VAL A 79 3.20 -2.79 4.53
C VAL A 79 2.55 -4.07 4.07
N ASN A 80 1.69 -4.63 4.92
CA ASN A 80 0.87 -5.76 4.56
C ASN A 80 -0.13 -5.38 3.46
N MET A 81 -0.46 -6.37 2.65
CA MET A 81 -1.23 -6.20 1.44
C MET A 81 -2.37 -7.22 1.42
N PHE A 82 -3.52 -6.88 2.00
CA PHE A 82 -4.70 -7.76 2.07
C PHE A 82 -5.42 -7.93 0.73
N HIS A 83 -5.26 -6.95 -0.16
CA HIS A 83 -5.75 -6.98 -1.54
C HIS A 83 -4.54 -6.82 -2.46
N GLY A 84 -4.71 -6.80 -3.79
CA GLY A 84 -3.56 -6.48 -4.65
C GLY A 84 -2.94 -5.11 -4.33
N GLU A 85 -1.71 -4.87 -4.80
CA GLU A 85 -1.04 -3.58 -4.59
C GLU A 85 -1.95 -2.46 -5.11
N THR A 86 -2.04 -1.38 -4.33
CA THR A 86 -2.74 -0.16 -4.74
C THR A 86 -1.83 1.03 -4.54
N PHE A 87 -2.16 2.13 -5.22
CA PHE A 87 -1.48 3.41 -5.08
C PHE A 87 -1.26 3.82 -3.62
N ARG A 88 -2.18 3.49 -2.71
CA ARG A 88 -2.07 3.85 -1.29
C ARG A 88 -0.89 3.17 -0.60
N HIS A 89 -0.64 1.90 -0.91
CA HIS A 89 0.50 1.15 -0.36
C HIS A 89 1.82 1.78 -0.83
N THR A 90 1.92 2.02 -2.14
CA THR A 90 3.10 2.66 -2.75
C THR A 90 3.32 4.07 -2.21
N ASN A 91 2.26 4.87 -2.09
CA ASN A 91 2.32 6.25 -1.61
C ASN A 91 2.68 6.33 -0.11
N PHE A 92 2.22 5.37 0.70
CA PHE A 92 2.62 5.27 2.10
C PHE A 92 4.14 5.08 2.23
N ILE A 93 4.72 4.19 1.41
CA ILE A 93 6.17 3.96 1.36
C ILE A 93 6.89 5.23 0.87
N HIS A 94 6.38 5.88 -0.19
CA HIS A 94 6.97 7.11 -0.72
C HIS A 94 6.99 8.23 0.32
N LYS A 95 5.91 8.41 1.09
CA LYS A 95 5.87 9.38 2.19
C LYS A 95 6.99 9.13 3.20
N HIS A 96 7.13 7.89 3.69
CA HIS A 96 8.19 7.52 4.64
C HIS A 96 9.59 7.77 4.09
N MET A 97 9.82 7.48 2.81
CA MET A 97 11.11 7.70 2.15
C MET A 97 11.41 9.19 1.95
N ALA A 98 10.40 9.98 1.60
CA ALA A 98 10.50 11.43 1.45
C ALA A 98 10.85 12.10 2.79
N GLU A 99 10.19 11.69 3.89
CA GLU A 99 10.50 12.17 5.25
C GLU A 99 11.94 11.86 5.67
N LYS A 100 12.53 10.78 5.12
CA LYS A 100 13.93 10.40 5.34
C LYS A 100 14.92 11.00 4.33
N ASN A 101 14.48 11.91 3.46
CA ASN A 101 15.29 12.51 2.39
C ASN A 101 15.97 11.48 1.48
N VAL A 102 15.31 10.33 1.25
CA VAL A 102 15.82 9.28 0.36
C VAL A 102 15.66 9.72 -1.09
N LYS A 103 16.77 9.77 -1.84
CA LYS A 103 16.80 10.22 -3.24
C LYS A 103 16.37 9.16 -4.26
N PHE A 104 16.46 7.90 -3.89
CA PHE A 104 16.15 6.78 -4.78
C PHE A 104 15.42 5.70 -4.01
N ILE A 105 14.25 5.31 -4.53
CA ILE A 105 13.40 4.30 -3.94
C ILE A 105 13.32 3.15 -4.95
N SER A 106 13.65 1.96 -4.50
CA SER A 106 13.27 0.73 -5.18
C SER A 106 12.10 0.13 -4.41
N SER A 107 11.02 -0.20 -5.09
CA SER A 107 9.86 -0.84 -4.47
C SER A 107 9.66 -2.21 -5.09
N ASP A 108 9.27 -3.19 -4.29
CA ASP A 108 8.96 -4.54 -4.74
C ASP A 108 7.79 -5.14 -3.94
N VAL A 109 7.14 -6.15 -4.51
CA VAL A 109 5.99 -6.82 -3.94
C VAL A 109 6.31 -8.29 -3.75
N MET A 110 6.24 -8.75 -2.50
CA MET A 110 6.36 -10.17 -2.17
C MET A 110 4.97 -10.75 -2.01
N CYS A 111 4.50 -11.47 -3.02
CA CYS A 111 3.22 -12.17 -2.96
C CYS A 111 3.33 -13.43 -2.10
N GLN A 112 2.30 -13.70 -1.31
CA GLN A 112 2.13 -15.00 -0.68
C GLN A 112 1.77 -16.04 -1.75
N LEU A 113 2.60 -17.06 -1.91
CA LEU A 113 2.29 -18.23 -2.74
C LEU A 113 1.17 -19.02 -2.05
N ARG A 114 0.07 -19.25 -2.78
CA ARG A 114 -1.03 -20.13 -2.36
C ARG A 114 -0.83 -21.54 -2.88
#